data_AF-A0AA39LUS6-F1
#
_entry.id   AF-A0AA39LUS6-F1
#
_cell.length_a   1.000
_cell.length_b   1.000
_cell.length_c   1.000
_cell.angle_alpha   90.00
_cell.angle_beta   90.00
_cell.angle_gamma   90.00
#
_symmetry.space_group_name_H-M   'P 1'
#
loop_
_entity.id
_entity.type
_entity.pdbx_description
1 polymer ?
#
loop_
_entity_poly.entity_id
_entity_poly.type
_entity_poly.pdbx_seq_one_letter_code
_entity_poly.pdbx_strand_id
1 'polypeptide(L)'
;MLGRAITSIRRFSTVESLCREVIRKAEIESVAGGVLDFEKLRRTSSKPIPDWAAVKLASVAASRHEHGLAKEVLDKHYLDSGAEQRLARNSTVNLEQVKAALQRILSSDDLQSFQRAKNFYRRLIDYRFCPNRDALIRIFVGDMMAKEKRIEDIVVEFSEIKRFGTKGAKSTTESLFAIVEAAFLVGRRKYAQEILEKHGSALQKSCLLGCVKLQQGRGIEFFDELKSANRVLLKSEVEFICKLAKSTGKANVVMGLFELQVHPFGKDALLHIYETAVEIAGKKGDVSLLERIWAIIREREKKLVDVRPALFRMKHFFKCLNNNKANQIYSSGFFGKGISDLVNAAPASTGCEIDLHQGAATRTTMSQPLEEQTDGDPISRLILAVQQCVTEALDKFNEIEVIKPATLNGATGRKRPFPRGGGNGSRVPAAFGYRDPSVAY
;
A
#
# COMPACT_ATOMS: atom_id res chain seq x y z
N MET A 1 -8.92 -54.27 22.44
CA MET A 1 -8.28 -53.07 23.04
C MET A 1 -8.26 -51.97 22.00
N LEU A 2 -9.30 -51.14 22.00
CA LEU A 2 -9.45 -49.94 21.19
C LEU A 2 -9.35 -48.77 22.17
N GLY A 3 -8.29 -47.98 22.09
CA GLY A 3 -8.12 -46.87 23.01
C GLY A 3 -6.85 -46.09 22.78
N ARG A 4 -7.04 -44.81 22.45
CA ARG A 4 -6.09 -43.69 22.55
C ARG A 4 -5.14 -43.49 21.37
N ALA A 5 -5.62 -42.72 20.39
CA ALA A 5 -4.74 -41.86 19.58
C ALA A 5 -5.47 -40.63 19.01
N ILE A 6 -6.37 -39.96 19.75
CA ILE A 6 -6.85 -38.60 19.39
C ILE A 6 -7.07 -37.78 20.66
N THR A 7 -5.98 -37.40 21.33
CA THR A 7 -5.98 -36.36 22.35
C THR A 7 -4.66 -35.61 22.33
N SER A 8 -4.52 -34.69 21.37
CA SER A 8 -3.59 -33.57 21.47
C SER A 8 -4.07 -32.41 20.59
N ILE A 9 -5.27 -31.91 20.86
CA ILE A 9 -5.62 -30.55 20.47
C ILE A 9 -4.93 -29.65 21.49
N ARG A 10 -3.85 -29.01 21.02
CA ARG A 10 -2.98 -28.10 21.78
C ARG A 10 -3.79 -27.13 22.65
N ARG A 11 -3.59 -27.24 23.96
CA ARG A 11 -4.12 -26.30 24.97
C ARG A 11 -3.48 -24.93 24.74
N PHE A 12 -4.34 -23.89 24.68
CA PHE A 12 -4.05 -22.46 24.46
C PHE A 12 -3.93 -21.95 23.01
N SER A 13 -4.60 -22.55 22.03
CA SER A 13 -4.78 -21.90 20.73
C SER A 13 -5.80 -20.75 20.83
N THR A 14 -5.40 -19.52 20.50
CA THR A 14 -6.35 -18.41 20.31
C THR A 14 -7.30 -18.72 19.16
N VAL A 15 -8.50 -18.12 19.14
CA VAL A 15 -9.45 -18.28 18.00
C VAL A 15 -8.80 -17.93 16.67
N GLU A 16 -7.92 -16.94 16.65
CA GLU A 16 -7.15 -16.58 15.46
C GLU A 16 -6.23 -17.71 14.99
N SER A 17 -5.49 -18.36 15.90
CA SER A 17 -4.64 -19.49 15.54
C SER A 17 -5.44 -20.69 15.02
N LEU A 18 -6.61 -20.95 15.59
CA LEU A 18 -7.53 -21.99 15.10
C LEU A 18 -8.06 -21.64 13.70
N CYS A 19 -8.42 -20.37 13.46
CA CYS A 19 -8.84 -19.92 12.13
C CYS A 19 -7.70 -20.10 11.10
N ARG A 20 -6.45 -19.77 11.46
CA ARG A 20 -5.30 -19.98 10.57
C ARG A 20 -5.13 -21.46 10.21
N GLU A 21 -5.28 -22.36 11.18
CA GLU A 21 -5.14 -23.80 10.95
C GLU A 21 -6.26 -24.37 10.06
N VAL A 22 -7.51 -23.96 10.29
CA VAL A 22 -8.64 -24.35 9.45
C VAL A 22 -8.46 -23.88 7.99
N ILE A 23 -7.95 -22.66 7.81
CA ILE A 23 -7.66 -22.11 6.48
C ILE A 23 -6.50 -22.86 5.82
N ARG A 24 -5.43 -23.17 6.56
CA ARG A 24 -4.30 -23.97 6.06
C ARG A 24 -4.77 -25.34 5.57
N LYS A 25 -5.68 -25.98 6.32
CA LYS A 25 -6.30 -27.25 5.91
C LYS A 25 -7.13 -27.10 4.63
N ALA A 26 -7.89 -26.01 4.48
CA ALA A 26 -8.64 -25.71 3.25
C ALA A 26 -7.71 -25.49 2.05
N GLU A 27 -6.59 -24.82 2.27
CA GLU A 27 -5.58 -24.53 1.25
C GLU A 27 -4.88 -25.80 0.76
N ILE A 28 -4.51 -26.72 1.68
CA ILE A 28 -3.67 -27.89 1.36
C ILE A 28 -4.50 -29.15 1.09
N GLU A 29 -5.44 -29.48 1.98
CA GLU A 29 -6.10 -30.80 1.97
C GLU A 29 -7.43 -30.76 1.22
N SER A 30 -8.41 -30.04 1.76
CA SER A 30 -9.78 -30.02 1.24
C SER A 30 -10.50 -28.76 1.66
N VAL A 31 -11.02 -28.02 0.68
CA VAL A 31 -11.84 -26.82 0.93
C VAL A 31 -13.09 -27.18 1.72
N ALA A 32 -13.83 -28.21 1.29
CA ALA A 32 -15.01 -28.69 2.00
C ALA A 32 -14.70 -29.09 3.46
N GLY A 33 -13.59 -29.81 3.69
CA GLY A 33 -13.13 -30.16 5.02
C GLY A 33 -12.83 -28.93 5.89
N GLY A 34 -12.12 -27.94 5.33
CA GLY A 34 -11.85 -26.69 6.02
C GLY A 34 -13.11 -25.87 6.30
N VAL A 35 -14.09 -25.85 5.40
CA VAL A 35 -15.39 -25.16 5.62
C VAL A 35 -16.19 -25.83 6.74
N LEU A 36 -16.19 -27.16 6.81
CA LEU A 36 -16.83 -27.89 7.91
C LEU A 36 -16.15 -27.61 9.26
N ASP A 37 -14.82 -27.61 9.29
CA ASP A 37 -14.06 -27.29 10.50
C ASP A 37 -14.26 -25.83 10.92
N PHE A 38 -14.37 -24.91 9.96
CA PHE A 38 -14.69 -23.50 10.20
C PHE A 38 -16.07 -23.34 10.84
N GLU A 39 -17.07 -24.07 10.33
CA GLU A 39 -18.42 -24.04 10.87
C GLU A 39 -18.48 -24.63 12.29
N LYS A 40 -17.74 -25.72 12.53
CA LYS A 40 -17.60 -26.29 13.87
C LYS A 40 -16.97 -25.28 14.82
N LEU A 41 -15.86 -24.64 14.40
CA LEU A 41 -15.20 -23.61 15.18
C LEU A 41 -16.15 -22.45 15.51
N ARG A 42 -16.92 -21.99 14.52
CA ARG A 42 -17.92 -20.91 14.67
C ARG A 42 -18.98 -21.24 15.73
N ARG A 43 -19.46 -22.48 15.79
CA ARG A 43 -20.48 -22.93 16.77
C ARG A 43 -19.92 -23.19 18.16
N THR A 44 -18.68 -23.68 18.24
CA THR A 44 -18.07 -24.08 19.53
C THR A 44 -17.27 -22.98 20.20
N SER A 45 -16.86 -21.95 19.46
CA SER A 45 -16.06 -20.86 20.00
C SER A 45 -16.90 -19.95 20.89
N SER A 46 -16.39 -19.65 22.08
CA SER A 46 -16.97 -18.65 22.99
C SER A 46 -16.69 -17.21 22.55
N LYS A 47 -15.75 -17.00 21.62
CA LYS A 47 -15.41 -15.68 21.06
C LYS A 47 -15.86 -15.57 19.60
N PRO A 48 -16.25 -14.36 19.15
CA PRO A 48 -16.64 -14.15 17.77
C PRO A 48 -15.49 -14.46 16.81
N ILE A 49 -15.82 -15.11 15.70
CA ILE A 49 -14.86 -15.38 14.62
C ILE A 49 -14.58 -14.06 13.89
N PRO A 50 -13.30 -13.72 13.62
CA PRO A 50 -12.98 -12.49 12.92
C PRO A 50 -13.32 -12.58 11.42
N ASP A 51 -13.75 -11.47 10.85
CA ASP A 51 -14.17 -11.35 9.44
C ASP A 51 -13.10 -11.74 8.44
N TRP A 52 -11.85 -11.42 8.74
CA TRP A 52 -10.73 -11.74 7.85
C TRP A 52 -10.62 -13.26 7.62
N ALA A 53 -11.01 -14.08 8.61
CA ALA A 53 -10.95 -15.53 8.49
C ALA A 53 -12.00 -16.04 7.51
N ALA A 54 -13.24 -15.53 7.62
CA ALA A 54 -14.32 -15.86 6.69
C ALA A 54 -13.98 -15.40 5.26
N VAL A 55 -13.47 -14.18 5.10
CA VAL A 55 -13.05 -13.65 3.79
C VAL A 55 -11.90 -14.45 3.20
N LYS A 56 -10.88 -14.80 4.00
CA LYS A 56 -9.76 -15.61 3.53
C LYS A 56 -10.22 -17.00 3.10
N LEU A 57 -10.98 -17.71 3.95
CA LEU A 57 -11.51 -19.04 3.61
C LEU A 57 -12.38 -19.01 2.35
N ALA A 58 -13.31 -18.05 2.26
CA ALA A 58 -14.17 -17.91 1.09
C ALA A 58 -13.37 -17.63 -0.19
N SER A 59 -12.30 -16.84 -0.13
CA SER A 59 -11.44 -16.62 -1.29
C SER A 59 -10.63 -17.85 -1.70
N VAL A 60 -10.23 -18.71 -0.74
CA VAL A 60 -9.59 -20.01 -1.03
C VAL A 60 -10.57 -20.93 -1.75
N ALA A 61 -11.82 -21.01 -1.26
CA ALA A 61 -12.87 -21.76 -1.95
C ALA A 61 -13.13 -21.21 -3.36
N ALA A 62 -13.19 -19.87 -3.51
CA ALA A 62 -13.42 -19.23 -4.81
C ALA A 62 -12.27 -19.44 -5.80
N SER A 63 -11.01 -19.52 -5.34
CA SER A 63 -9.86 -19.82 -6.21
C SER A 63 -9.78 -21.30 -6.62
N ARG A 64 -10.43 -22.21 -5.88
CA ARG A 64 -10.49 -23.65 -6.19
C ARG A 64 -11.80 -24.08 -6.86
N HIS A 65 -12.49 -23.15 -7.54
CA HIS A 65 -13.74 -23.40 -8.26
C HIS A 65 -14.97 -23.78 -7.41
N GLU A 66 -14.90 -23.60 -6.08
CA GLU A 66 -15.98 -23.95 -5.15
C GLU A 66 -16.83 -22.72 -4.77
N HIS A 67 -17.50 -22.12 -5.75
CA HIS A 67 -18.24 -20.85 -5.55
C HIS A 67 -19.43 -20.97 -4.62
N GLY A 68 -20.06 -22.15 -4.60
CA GLY A 68 -21.14 -22.46 -3.66
C GLY A 68 -20.65 -22.33 -2.22
N LEU A 69 -19.53 -22.98 -1.89
CA LEU A 69 -18.96 -22.92 -0.55
C LEU A 69 -18.42 -21.52 -0.22
N ALA A 70 -17.76 -20.85 -1.16
CA ALA A 70 -17.30 -19.48 -0.97
C ALA A 70 -18.44 -18.53 -0.59
N LYS A 71 -19.58 -18.64 -1.29
CA LYS A 71 -20.80 -17.89 -1.00
C LYS A 71 -21.34 -18.29 0.37
N GLU A 72 -21.49 -19.59 0.63
CA GLU A 72 -22.07 -20.10 1.88
C GLU A 72 -21.31 -19.61 3.11
N VAL A 73 -19.98 -19.63 3.08
CA VAL A 73 -19.12 -19.13 4.17
C VAL A 73 -19.41 -17.65 4.45
N LEU A 74 -19.49 -16.81 3.41
CA LEU A 74 -19.76 -15.38 3.56
C LEU A 74 -21.19 -15.12 4.03
N ASP A 75 -22.18 -15.80 3.46
CA ASP A 75 -23.60 -15.66 3.78
C ASP A 75 -23.85 -15.99 5.25
N LYS A 76 -23.37 -17.16 5.70
CA LYS A 76 -23.48 -17.61 7.10
C LYS A 76 -22.78 -16.64 8.05
N HIS A 77 -21.53 -16.25 7.74
CA HIS A 77 -20.80 -15.30 8.59
C HIS A 77 -21.48 -13.93 8.66
N TYR A 78 -22.08 -13.47 7.56
CA TYR A 78 -22.81 -12.22 7.50
C TYR A 78 -24.10 -12.24 8.34
N LEU A 79 -24.87 -13.32 8.27
CA LEU A 79 -26.12 -13.47 9.04
C LEU A 79 -25.86 -13.53 10.55
N ASP A 80 -24.87 -14.32 10.99
CA ASP A 80 -24.56 -14.50 12.41
C ASP A 80 -24.01 -13.25 13.09
N SER A 81 -23.34 -12.38 12.34
CA SER A 81 -22.70 -11.17 12.89
C SER A 81 -23.61 -9.93 12.90
N GLY A 82 -24.92 -10.10 12.69
CA GLY A 82 -25.90 -9.02 12.77
C GLY A 82 -25.96 -8.18 11.48
N ALA A 83 -26.38 -8.82 10.39
CA ALA A 83 -26.51 -8.29 9.02
C ALA A 83 -26.91 -6.80 8.92
N GLU A 84 -27.93 -6.36 9.67
CA GLU A 84 -28.48 -5.00 9.57
C GLU A 84 -27.67 -3.94 10.32
N GLN A 85 -27.00 -4.30 11.41
CA GLN A 85 -26.24 -3.38 12.26
C GLN A 85 -24.81 -3.15 11.77
N ARG A 86 -24.37 -3.90 10.75
CA ARG A 86 -22.99 -3.90 10.30
C ARG A 86 -22.66 -2.66 9.46
N LEU A 87 -21.57 -1.98 9.81
CA LEU A 87 -20.96 -0.94 8.98
C LEU A 87 -19.57 -1.43 8.55
N ALA A 88 -19.16 -1.15 7.31
CA ALA A 88 -17.86 -1.62 6.80
C ALA A 88 -16.64 -1.13 7.60
N ARG A 89 -16.79 -0.03 8.35
CA ARG A 89 -15.76 0.48 9.27
C ARG A 89 -15.57 -0.38 10.53
N ASN A 90 -16.53 -1.25 10.84
CA ASN A 90 -16.49 -2.16 11.98
C ASN A 90 -16.00 -3.57 11.58
N SER A 91 -15.73 -3.80 10.28
CA SER A 91 -15.16 -5.07 9.84
C SER A 91 -13.69 -5.15 10.24
N THR A 92 -13.24 -6.33 10.69
CA THR A 92 -11.83 -6.58 10.99
C THR A 92 -10.98 -6.80 9.73
N VAL A 93 -11.58 -6.77 8.54
CA VAL A 93 -10.86 -6.95 7.27
C VAL A 93 -10.16 -5.66 6.86
N ASN A 94 -8.84 -5.72 6.78
CA ASN A 94 -8.03 -4.60 6.29
C ASN A 94 -7.92 -4.61 4.75
N LEU A 95 -7.44 -3.50 4.18
CA LEU A 95 -7.33 -3.34 2.73
C LEU A 95 -6.44 -4.41 2.08
N GLU A 96 -5.29 -4.71 2.68
CA GLU A 96 -4.30 -5.65 2.14
C GLU A 96 -4.83 -7.10 2.13
N GLN A 97 -5.64 -7.48 3.13
CA GLN A 97 -6.32 -8.77 3.16
C GLN A 97 -7.33 -8.91 2.00
N VAL A 98 -8.07 -7.85 1.68
CA VAL A 98 -8.97 -7.87 0.50
C VAL A 98 -8.16 -7.94 -0.79
N LYS A 99 -7.06 -7.18 -0.91
CA LYS A 99 -6.18 -7.25 -2.09
C LYS A 99 -5.65 -8.66 -2.31
N ALA A 100 -5.10 -9.28 -1.26
CA ALA A 100 -4.59 -10.64 -1.30
C ALA A 100 -5.68 -11.66 -1.66
N ALA A 101 -6.91 -11.48 -1.14
CA ALA A 101 -8.05 -12.34 -1.48
C ALA A 101 -8.45 -12.23 -2.96
N LEU A 102 -8.50 -11.02 -3.51
CA LEU A 102 -8.81 -10.82 -4.94
C LEU A 102 -7.70 -11.36 -5.84
N GLN A 103 -6.44 -11.09 -5.50
CA GLN A 103 -5.29 -11.61 -6.24
C GLN A 103 -5.28 -13.14 -6.26
N ARG A 104 -5.55 -13.81 -5.12
CA ARG A 104 -5.66 -15.27 -5.06
C ARG A 104 -6.65 -15.83 -6.08
N ILE A 105 -7.80 -15.18 -6.27
CA ILE A 105 -8.83 -15.63 -7.22
C ILE A 105 -8.44 -15.29 -8.66
N LEU A 106 -7.82 -14.13 -8.89
CA LEU A 106 -7.40 -13.66 -10.22
C LEU A 106 -6.19 -14.43 -10.78
N SER A 107 -5.32 -14.93 -9.90
CA SER A 107 -4.16 -15.75 -10.25
C SER A 107 -4.50 -17.20 -10.60
N SER A 108 -5.78 -17.60 -10.54
CA SER A 108 -6.21 -18.90 -11.08
C SER A 108 -6.08 -18.89 -12.61
N ASP A 109 -5.48 -19.94 -13.19
CA ASP A 109 -5.17 -20.08 -14.63
C ASP A 109 -6.39 -20.30 -15.54
N ASP A 110 -7.57 -19.90 -15.10
CA ASP A 110 -8.80 -20.20 -15.80
C ASP A 110 -9.48 -18.94 -16.35
N LEU A 111 -10.27 -19.14 -17.41
CA LEU A 111 -10.97 -18.07 -18.12
C LEU A 111 -12.03 -17.37 -17.26
N GLN A 112 -12.48 -18.00 -16.17
CA GLN A 112 -13.54 -17.48 -15.31
C GLN A 112 -13.01 -16.76 -14.06
N SER A 113 -11.69 -16.82 -13.77
CA SER A 113 -11.04 -16.15 -12.64
C SER A 113 -11.50 -14.71 -12.43
N PHE A 114 -11.55 -13.93 -13.51
CA PHE A 114 -11.98 -12.54 -13.48
C PHE A 114 -13.43 -12.37 -13.01
N GLN A 115 -14.38 -13.09 -13.61
CA GLN A 115 -15.79 -12.99 -13.26
C GLN A 115 -16.04 -13.45 -11.82
N ARG A 116 -15.27 -14.42 -11.34
CA ARG A 116 -15.33 -14.88 -9.96
C ARG A 116 -14.80 -13.87 -8.97
N ALA A 117 -13.64 -13.29 -9.24
CA ALA A 117 -13.11 -12.23 -8.42
C ALA A 117 -14.08 -11.04 -8.39
N LYS A 118 -14.70 -10.70 -9.52
CA LYS A 118 -15.73 -9.65 -9.63
C LYS A 118 -16.94 -9.96 -8.75
N ASN A 119 -17.50 -11.16 -8.85
CA ASN A 119 -18.63 -11.62 -8.04
C ASN A 119 -18.30 -11.68 -6.54
N PHE A 120 -17.11 -12.18 -6.20
CA PHE A 120 -16.61 -12.21 -4.83
C PHE A 120 -16.47 -10.79 -4.28
N TYR A 121 -15.89 -9.86 -5.03
CA TYR A 121 -15.73 -8.48 -4.62
C TYR A 121 -17.07 -7.77 -4.41
N ARG A 122 -18.04 -7.98 -5.31
CA ARG A 122 -19.41 -7.48 -5.16
C ARG A 122 -20.02 -7.93 -3.83
N ARG A 123 -19.92 -9.23 -3.50
CA ARG A 123 -20.41 -9.76 -2.21
C ARG A 123 -19.72 -9.11 -1.01
N LEU A 124 -18.41 -8.88 -1.07
CA LEU A 124 -17.70 -8.20 0.02
C LEU A 124 -18.23 -6.78 0.27
N ILE A 125 -18.61 -6.07 -0.79
CA ILE A 125 -19.21 -4.74 -0.67
C ILE A 125 -20.64 -4.83 -0.14
N ASP A 126 -21.47 -5.72 -0.69
CA ASP A 126 -22.87 -5.88 -0.30
C ASP A 126 -23.00 -6.28 1.17
N TYR A 127 -22.13 -7.18 1.63
CA TYR A 127 -22.06 -7.64 3.03
C TYR A 127 -21.27 -6.69 3.93
N ARG A 128 -20.81 -5.57 3.38
CA ARG A 128 -20.11 -4.50 4.11
C ARG A 128 -18.84 -5.02 4.79
N PHE A 129 -18.13 -5.99 4.20
CA PHE A 129 -16.79 -6.39 4.64
C PHE A 129 -15.73 -5.37 4.23
N CYS A 130 -15.95 -4.67 3.11
CA CYS A 130 -15.07 -3.60 2.69
C CYS A 130 -15.83 -2.51 1.92
N PRO A 131 -15.36 -1.25 1.96
CA PRO A 131 -15.87 -0.20 1.08
C PRO A 131 -15.30 -0.33 -0.33
N ASN A 132 -16.04 0.19 -1.31
CA ASN A 132 -15.54 0.31 -2.69
C ASN A 132 -14.41 1.36 -2.76
N ARG A 133 -13.18 0.92 -3.05
CA ARG A 133 -11.97 1.75 -3.02
C ARG A 133 -11.19 1.60 -4.33
N ASP A 134 -10.64 2.72 -4.80
CA ASP A 134 -9.81 2.79 -6.01
C ASP A 134 -8.71 1.72 -6.05
N ALA A 135 -7.99 1.53 -4.95
CA ALA A 135 -6.92 0.55 -4.84
C ALA A 135 -7.36 -0.90 -5.11
N LEU A 136 -8.64 -1.22 -4.90
CA LEU A 136 -9.22 -2.53 -5.20
C LEU A 136 -9.70 -2.62 -6.64
N ILE A 137 -10.30 -1.55 -7.18
CA ILE A 137 -10.66 -1.45 -8.61
C ILE A 137 -9.41 -1.58 -9.48
N ARG A 138 -8.32 -0.95 -9.06
CA ARG A 138 -7.02 -0.99 -9.74
C ARG A 138 -6.49 -2.41 -9.93
N ILE A 139 -6.82 -3.35 -9.03
CA ILE A 139 -6.43 -4.76 -9.19
C ILE A 139 -7.08 -5.36 -10.44
N PHE A 140 -8.38 -5.12 -10.65
CA PHE A 140 -9.09 -5.61 -11.83
C PHE A 140 -8.58 -4.96 -13.11
N VAL A 141 -8.36 -3.65 -13.09
CA VAL A 141 -7.78 -2.91 -14.22
C VAL A 141 -6.39 -3.46 -14.55
N GLY A 142 -5.55 -3.67 -13.54
CA GLY A 142 -4.20 -4.22 -13.69
C GLY A 142 -4.19 -5.65 -14.24
N ASP A 143 -5.09 -6.52 -13.76
CA ASP A 143 -5.23 -7.90 -14.26
C ASP A 143 -5.62 -7.92 -15.75
N MET A 144 -6.60 -7.09 -16.15
CA MET A 144 -7.00 -7.01 -17.55
C MET A 144 -5.91 -6.43 -18.45
N MET A 145 -5.13 -5.46 -17.95
CA MET A 145 -3.96 -4.92 -18.66
C MET A 145 -2.87 -5.98 -18.83
N ALA A 146 -2.57 -6.74 -17.78
CA ALA A 146 -1.58 -7.83 -17.82
C ALA A 146 -1.99 -8.96 -18.78
N LYS A 147 -3.29 -9.19 -18.94
CA LYS A 147 -3.88 -10.14 -19.91
C LYS A 147 -4.14 -9.52 -21.28
N GLU A 148 -3.55 -8.35 -21.56
CA GLU A 148 -3.61 -7.63 -22.85
C GLU A 148 -5.05 -7.44 -23.39
N LYS A 149 -6.02 -7.25 -22.49
CA LYS A 149 -7.40 -6.99 -22.90
C LYS A 149 -7.52 -5.63 -23.58
N ARG A 150 -8.50 -5.52 -24.47
CA ARG A 150 -8.79 -4.25 -25.15
C ARG A 150 -9.19 -3.19 -24.13
N ILE A 151 -8.77 -1.95 -24.37
CA ILE A 151 -9.08 -0.82 -23.49
C ILE A 151 -10.59 -0.61 -23.37
N GLU A 152 -11.36 -0.87 -24.43
CA GLU A 152 -12.83 -0.82 -24.40
C GLU A 152 -13.41 -1.76 -23.34
N ASP A 153 -12.95 -3.01 -23.30
CA ASP A 153 -13.40 -4.01 -22.33
C ASP A 153 -13.02 -3.59 -20.90
N ILE A 154 -11.80 -3.05 -20.73
CA ILE A 154 -11.33 -2.54 -19.44
C ILE A 154 -12.22 -1.39 -18.96
N VAL A 155 -12.62 -0.48 -19.84
CA VAL A 155 -13.50 0.65 -19.50
C VAL A 155 -14.90 0.17 -19.12
N VAL A 156 -15.44 -0.84 -19.81
CA VAL A 156 -16.74 -1.45 -19.47
C VAL A 156 -16.69 -2.03 -18.06
N GLU A 157 -15.71 -2.88 -17.77
CA GLU A 157 -15.56 -3.53 -16.46
C GLU A 157 -15.26 -2.52 -15.35
N PHE A 158 -14.38 -1.55 -15.59
CA PHE A 158 -14.12 -0.44 -14.67
C PHE A 158 -15.41 0.32 -14.33
N SER A 159 -16.27 0.55 -15.32
CA SER A 159 -17.53 1.28 -15.15
C SER A 159 -18.58 0.50 -14.37
N GLU A 160 -18.56 -0.82 -14.49
CA GLU A 160 -19.40 -1.71 -13.69
C GLU A 160 -18.91 -1.74 -12.24
N ILE A 161 -17.62 -2.02 -12.02
CA ILE A 161 -17.03 -2.21 -10.69
C ILE A 161 -17.06 -0.92 -9.86
N LYS A 162 -16.83 0.25 -10.49
CA LYS A 162 -16.91 1.54 -9.77
C LYS A 162 -18.29 1.83 -9.18
N ARG A 163 -19.34 1.18 -9.70
CA ARG A 163 -20.73 1.34 -9.24
C ARG A 163 -21.14 0.34 -8.16
N PHE A 164 -20.25 -0.57 -7.74
CA PHE A 164 -20.58 -1.53 -6.68
C PHE A 164 -20.86 -0.81 -5.36
N GLY A 165 -21.92 -1.26 -4.67
CA GLY A 165 -22.46 -0.66 -3.45
C GLY A 165 -23.31 0.59 -3.71
N THR A 166 -24.07 1.00 -2.69
CA THR A 166 -25.09 2.07 -2.81
C THR A 166 -24.53 3.44 -3.22
N LYS A 167 -23.29 3.76 -2.85
CA LYS A 167 -22.65 5.05 -3.16
C LYS A 167 -21.55 4.95 -4.23
N GLY A 168 -21.27 3.75 -4.74
CA GLY A 168 -20.11 3.51 -5.61
C GLY A 168 -18.77 3.83 -4.93
N ALA A 169 -17.70 3.89 -5.74
CA ALA A 169 -16.37 4.27 -5.30
C ALA A 169 -16.24 5.79 -5.11
N LYS A 170 -15.68 6.21 -3.96
CA LYS A 170 -15.45 7.64 -3.66
C LYS A 170 -14.41 8.32 -4.55
N SER A 171 -13.45 7.54 -5.03
CA SER A 171 -12.35 7.99 -5.90
C SER A 171 -11.98 6.85 -6.82
N THR A 172 -11.62 7.19 -8.06
CA THR A 172 -11.17 6.25 -9.10
C THR A 172 -9.95 6.80 -9.86
N THR A 173 -9.22 7.73 -9.23
CA THR A 173 -8.14 8.50 -9.83
C THR A 173 -7.00 7.63 -10.36
N GLU A 174 -6.54 6.66 -9.56
CA GLU A 174 -5.43 5.80 -9.94
C GLU A 174 -5.83 4.80 -11.05
N SER A 175 -7.02 4.21 -10.92
CA SER A 175 -7.57 3.31 -11.94
C SER A 175 -7.77 4.03 -13.27
N LEU A 176 -8.38 5.23 -13.22
CA LEU A 176 -8.62 6.05 -14.41
C LEU A 176 -7.31 6.52 -15.05
N PHE A 177 -6.34 6.92 -14.24
CA PHE A 177 -5.00 7.26 -14.73
C PHE A 177 -4.34 6.10 -15.48
N ALA A 178 -4.40 4.87 -14.95
CA ALA A 178 -3.85 3.70 -15.62
C ALA A 178 -4.53 3.43 -16.97
N ILE A 179 -5.86 3.53 -17.03
CA ILE A 179 -6.63 3.32 -18.27
C ILE A 179 -6.28 4.38 -19.33
N VAL A 180 -6.23 5.65 -18.92
CA VAL A 180 -5.94 6.79 -19.81
C VAL A 180 -4.50 6.72 -20.30
N GLU A 181 -3.56 6.34 -19.44
CA GLU A 181 -2.17 6.12 -19.83
C GLU A 181 -2.06 4.99 -20.86
N ALA A 182 -2.72 3.86 -20.64
CA ALA A 182 -2.71 2.74 -21.59
C ALA A 182 -3.29 3.17 -22.95
N ALA A 183 -4.41 3.89 -22.96
CA ALA A 183 -4.99 4.43 -24.19
C ALA A 183 -4.05 5.41 -24.91
N PHE A 184 -3.35 6.25 -24.15
CA PHE A 184 -2.38 7.19 -24.70
C PHE A 184 -1.17 6.47 -25.31
N LEU A 185 -0.65 5.44 -24.64
CA LEU A 185 0.50 4.64 -25.10
C LEU A 185 0.21 3.88 -26.39
N VAL A 186 -1.02 3.39 -26.57
CA VAL A 186 -1.47 2.73 -27.81
C VAL A 186 -1.81 3.76 -28.92
N GLY A 187 -1.50 5.05 -28.72
CA GLY A 187 -1.74 6.11 -29.70
C GLY A 187 -3.20 6.58 -29.79
N ARG A 188 -4.12 6.05 -28.98
CA ARG A 188 -5.54 6.40 -28.99
C ARG A 188 -5.82 7.64 -28.13
N ARG A 189 -5.18 8.77 -28.44
CA ARG A 189 -5.27 10.01 -27.63
C ARG A 189 -6.67 10.59 -27.53
N LYS A 190 -7.43 10.62 -28.63
CA LYS A 190 -8.83 11.08 -28.65
C LYS A 190 -9.69 10.23 -27.72
N TYR A 191 -9.53 8.92 -27.78
CA TYR A 191 -10.24 7.99 -26.91
C TYR A 191 -9.85 8.15 -25.44
N ALA A 192 -8.56 8.38 -25.15
CA ALA A 192 -8.10 8.69 -23.79
C ALA A 192 -8.80 9.94 -23.21
N GLN A 193 -9.02 10.96 -24.04
CA GLN A 193 -9.77 12.16 -23.66
C GLN A 193 -11.27 11.86 -23.47
N GLU A 194 -11.90 11.08 -24.35
CA GLU A 194 -13.30 10.65 -24.21
C GLU A 194 -13.54 9.87 -22.90
N ILE A 195 -12.61 8.99 -22.53
CA ILE A 195 -12.64 8.25 -21.25
C ILE A 195 -12.63 9.23 -20.07
N LEU A 196 -11.76 10.24 -20.10
CA LEU A 196 -11.72 11.27 -19.05
C LEU A 196 -13.01 12.08 -19.00
N GLU A 197 -13.56 12.47 -20.15
CA GLU A 197 -14.79 13.25 -20.18
C GLU A 197 -15.99 12.50 -19.61
N LYS A 198 -16.07 11.19 -19.87
CA LYS A 198 -17.18 10.35 -19.43
C LYS A 198 -17.04 9.85 -17.99
N HIS A 199 -15.82 9.59 -17.51
CA HIS A 199 -15.60 8.93 -16.22
C HIS A 199 -14.90 9.80 -15.17
N GLY A 200 -14.29 10.92 -15.56
CA GLY A 200 -13.51 11.79 -14.68
C GLY A 200 -14.35 12.86 -13.97
N SER A 201 -13.94 13.20 -12.75
CA SER A 201 -14.36 14.43 -12.06
C SER A 201 -13.70 15.66 -12.70
N ALA A 202 -14.18 16.87 -12.39
CA ALA A 202 -13.61 18.11 -12.91
C ALA A 202 -12.08 18.20 -12.72
N LEU A 203 -11.58 17.85 -11.53
CA LEU A 203 -10.14 17.85 -11.23
C LEU A 203 -9.39 16.76 -12.00
N GLN A 204 -9.98 15.57 -12.16
CA GLN A 204 -9.37 14.49 -12.93
C GLN A 204 -9.27 14.84 -14.43
N LYS A 205 -10.32 15.43 -15.00
CA LYS A 205 -10.33 15.90 -16.40
C LYS A 205 -9.22 16.93 -16.65
N SER A 206 -9.07 17.85 -15.69
CA SER A 206 -8.08 18.91 -15.76
C SER A 206 -6.63 18.41 -15.68
N CYS A 207 -6.36 17.39 -14.86
CA CYS A 207 -4.99 17.01 -14.51
C CYS A 207 -4.50 15.69 -15.14
N LEU A 208 -5.37 14.69 -15.33
CA LEU A 208 -4.90 13.32 -15.61
C LEU A 208 -4.18 13.18 -16.95
N LEU A 209 -4.66 13.84 -18.01
CA LEU A 209 -3.97 13.82 -19.30
C LEU A 209 -2.60 14.51 -19.21
N GLY A 210 -2.51 15.60 -18.44
CA GLY A 210 -1.25 16.25 -18.10
C GLY A 210 -0.29 15.32 -17.36
N CYS A 211 -0.77 14.60 -16.34
CA CYS A 211 0.02 13.58 -15.64
C CYS A 211 0.54 12.50 -16.57
N VAL A 212 -0.27 12.04 -17.53
CA VAL A 212 0.17 11.06 -18.54
C VAL A 212 1.27 11.65 -19.41
N LYS A 213 1.12 12.88 -19.91
CA LYS A 213 2.17 13.55 -20.70
C LYS A 213 3.46 13.72 -19.91
N LEU A 214 3.39 14.18 -18.67
CA LEU A 214 4.54 14.30 -17.78
C LEU A 214 5.25 12.95 -17.55
N GLN A 215 4.47 11.89 -17.30
CA GLN A 215 5.01 10.55 -17.14
C GLN A 215 5.76 10.04 -18.38
N GLN A 216 5.26 10.39 -19.57
CA GLN A 216 5.84 9.99 -20.86
C GLN A 216 6.92 10.96 -21.38
N GLY A 217 7.44 11.85 -20.54
CA GLY A 217 8.48 12.82 -20.93
C GLY A 217 8.01 13.92 -21.87
N ARG A 218 6.70 14.06 -22.07
CA ARG A 218 6.04 15.05 -22.94
C ARG A 218 5.60 16.30 -22.15
N GLY A 219 6.41 16.70 -21.18
CA GLY A 219 6.09 17.85 -20.33
C GLY A 219 6.02 19.18 -21.11
N ILE A 220 6.81 19.34 -22.19
CA ILE A 220 6.79 20.54 -23.03
C ILE A 220 5.41 20.68 -23.68
N GLU A 221 4.89 19.62 -24.28
CA GLU A 221 3.55 19.59 -24.90
C GLU A 221 2.46 19.95 -23.86
N PHE A 222 2.59 19.45 -22.63
CA PHE A 222 1.65 19.79 -21.56
C PHE A 222 1.70 21.28 -21.17
N PHE A 223 2.89 21.86 -21.03
CA PHE A 223 3.02 23.27 -20.68
C PHE A 223 2.65 24.21 -21.83
N ASP A 224 2.92 23.82 -23.08
CA ASP A 224 2.46 24.55 -24.26
C ASP A 224 0.94 24.58 -24.35
N GLU A 225 0.27 23.47 -24.04
CA GLU A 225 -1.20 23.43 -23.97
C GLU A 225 -1.74 24.35 -22.88
N LEU A 226 -1.16 24.32 -21.67
CA LEU A 226 -1.54 25.23 -20.59
C LEU A 226 -1.36 26.70 -21.01
N LYS A 227 -0.24 27.03 -21.66
CA LYS A 227 0.05 28.37 -22.17
C LYS A 227 -0.92 28.78 -23.28
N SER A 228 -1.23 27.89 -24.22
CA SER A 228 -2.18 28.14 -25.32
C SER A 228 -3.59 28.41 -24.80
N ALA A 229 -3.96 27.80 -23.68
CA ALA A 229 -5.21 28.04 -22.97
C ALA A 229 -5.15 29.23 -21.99
N ASN A 230 -4.04 29.98 -21.98
CA ASN A 230 -3.75 31.07 -21.04
C ASN A 230 -4.01 30.69 -19.57
N ARG A 231 -3.58 29.50 -19.19
CA ARG A 231 -3.89 28.89 -17.90
C ARG A 231 -2.63 28.54 -17.11
N VAL A 232 -2.71 28.73 -15.79
CA VAL A 232 -1.69 28.32 -14.82
C VAL A 232 -2.22 27.18 -13.97
N LEU A 233 -1.33 26.28 -13.49
CA LEU A 233 -1.74 25.21 -12.58
C LEU A 233 -2.15 25.78 -11.23
N LEU A 234 -3.36 25.45 -10.79
CA LEU A 234 -3.84 25.86 -9.48
C LEU A 234 -3.17 25.03 -8.37
N LYS A 235 -3.16 25.55 -7.15
CA LYS A 235 -2.63 24.84 -5.97
C LYS A 235 -3.24 23.44 -5.81
N SER A 236 -4.56 23.33 -5.96
CA SER A 236 -5.28 22.05 -5.89
C SER A 236 -4.88 21.06 -6.99
N GLU A 237 -4.46 21.55 -8.15
CA GLU A 237 -4.01 20.73 -9.27
C GLU A 237 -2.59 20.21 -9.02
N VAL A 238 -1.70 21.06 -8.52
CA VAL A 238 -0.35 20.64 -8.10
C VAL A 238 -0.44 19.60 -6.98
N GLU A 239 -1.26 19.84 -5.95
CA GLU A 239 -1.49 18.87 -4.87
C GLU A 239 -2.06 17.54 -5.40
N PHE A 240 -2.98 17.60 -6.35
CA PHE A 240 -3.53 16.42 -7.01
C PHE A 240 -2.45 15.64 -7.79
N ILE A 241 -1.64 16.32 -8.60
CA ILE A 241 -0.57 15.72 -9.40
C ILE A 241 0.47 15.06 -8.48
N CYS A 242 0.92 15.76 -7.44
CA CYS A 242 1.85 15.23 -6.45
C CYS A 242 1.28 14.02 -5.71
N LYS A 243 0.02 14.08 -5.28
CA LYS A 243 -0.66 12.96 -4.61
C LYS A 243 -0.76 11.73 -5.51
N LEU A 244 -1.16 11.91 -6.77
CA LEU A 244 -1.21 10.83 -7.75
C LEU A 244 0.17 10.21 -7.97
N ALA A 245 1.19 11.03 -8.21
CA ALA A 245 2.55 10.56 -8.43
C ALA A 245 3.09 9.76 -7.23
N LYS A 246 2.83 10.25 -6.01
CA LYS A 246 3.19 9.55 -4.77
C LYS A 246 2.49 8.21 -4.62
N SER A 247 1.18 8.15 -4.86
CA SER A 247 0.38 6.92 -4.75
C SER A 247 0.75 5.87 -5.80
N THR A 248 1.16 6.32 -7.00
CA THR A 248 1.54 5.44 -8.11
C THR A 248 3.04 5.15 -8.16
N GLY A 249 3.84 5.80 -7.31
CA GLY A 249 5.30 5.71 -7.33
C GLY A 249 5.93 6.26 -8.61
N LYS A 250 5.27 7.17 -9.33
CA LYS A 250 5.72 7.66 -10.64
C LYS A 250 6.48 8.97 -10.53
N ALA A 251 7.80 8.86 -10.33
CA ALA A 251 8.66 10.03 -10.16
C ALA A 251 8.64 10.98 -11.37
N ASN A 252 8.60 10.45 -12.60
CA ASN A 252 8.64 11.26 -13.82
C ASN A 252 7.51 12.29 -13.89
N VAL A 253 6.33 11.98 -13.34
CA VAL A 253 5.21 12.93 -13.24
C VAL A 253 5.64 14.20 -12.51
N VAL A 254 6.35 14.06 -11.38
CA VAL A 254 6.78 15.20 -10.55
C VAL A 254 8.04 15.83 -11.10
N MET A 255 9.00 15.03 -11.58
CA MET A 255 10.21 15.53 -12.24
C MET A 255 9.86 16.43 -13.42
N GLY A 256 8.92 15.99 -14.27
CA GLY A 256 8.48 16.76 -15.42
C GLY A 256 7.86 18.12 -15.07
N LEU A 257 7.35 18.31 -13.84
CA LEU A 257 6.81 19.60 -13.42
C LEU A 257 7.92 20.65 -13.30
N PHE A 258 9.02 20.30 -12.64
CA PHE A 258 10.06 21.29 -12.40
C PHE A 258 11.12 21.27 -13.49
N GLU A 259 11.48 20.13 -14.08
CA GLU A 259 12.63 20.03 -15.00
C GLU A 259 12.64 21.04 -16.14
N LEU A 260 11.49 21.36 -16.73
CA LEU A 260 11.43 22.17 -17.95
C LEU A 260 11.52 23.69 -17.72
N GLN A 261 11.48 24.18 -16.47
CA GLN A 261 11.48 25.63 -16.13
C GLN A 261 10.46 26.49 -16.89
N VAL A 262 9.43 25.91 -17.50
CA VAL A 262 8.46 26.64 -18.33
C VAL A 262 7.37 27.29 -17.48
N HIS A 263 7.16 26.80 -16.25
CA HIS A 263 6.01 27.17 -15.43
C HIS A 263 6.40 27.90 -14.14
N PRO A 264 5.80 29.06 -13.86
CA PRO A 264 6.07 29.81 -12.63
C PRO A 264 5.32 29.19 -11.45
N PHE A 265 5.97 28.27 -10.72
CA PHE A 265 5.43 27.77 -9.46
C PHE A 265 5.71 28.74 -8.32
N GLY A 266 4.71 28.98 -7.46
CA GLY A 266 4.93 29.63 -6.17
C GLY A 266 5.82 28.78 -5.26
N LYS A 267 6.50 29.42 -4.30
CA LYS A 267 7.46 28.76 -3.40
C LYS A 267 6.87 27.53 -2.69
N ASP A 268 5.65 27.65 -2.16
CA ASP A 268 4.99 26.54 -1.45
C ASP A 268 4.71 25.34 -2.37
N ALA A 269 4.26 25.61 -3.60
CA ALA A 269 3.99 24.57 -4.58
C ALA A 269 5.29 23.88 -5.00
N LEU A 270 6.35 24.65 -5.23
CA LEU A 270 7.65 24.13 -5.62
C LEU A 270 8.29 23.27 -4.51
N LEU A 271 8.21 23.73 -3.26
CA LEU A 271 8.62 22.93 -2.09
C LEU A 271 7.85 21.61 -2.02
N HIS A 272 6.54 21.64 -2.20
CA HIS A 272 5.70 20.43 -2.18
C HIS A 272 6.08 19.45 -3.31
N ILE A 273 6.37 19.96 -4.50
CA ILE A 273 6.86 19.19 -5.64
C ILE A 273 8.20 18.52 -5.29
N TYR A 274 9.18 19.26 -4.75
CA TYR A 274 10.47 18.70 -4.34
C TYR A 274 10.34 17.63 -3.25
N GLU A 275 9.58 17.91 -2.18
CA GLU A 275 9.36 16.93 -1.12
C GLU A 275 8.74 15.63 -1.65
N THR A 276 7.81 15.74 -2.60
CA THR A 276 7.17 14.60 -3.22
C THR A 276 8.15 13.81 -4.07
N ALA A 277 8.97 14.47 -4.90
CA ALA A 277 9.98 13.82 -5.72
C ALA A 277 11.02 13.07 -4.86
N VAL A 278 11.53 13.73 -3.79
CA VAL A 278 12.47 13.13 -2.83
C VAL A 278 11.84 11.93 -2.12
N GLU A 279 10.58 12.02 -1.70
CA GLU A 279 9.90 10.91 -1.03
C GLU A 279 9.72 9.69 -1.95
N ILE A 280 9.35 9.91 -3.22
CA ILE A 280 9.21 8.81 -4.19
C ILE A 280 10.57 8.15 -4.43
N ALA A 281 11.61 8.94 -4.71
CA ALA A 281 12.95 8.43 -4.99
C ALA A 281 13.54 7.68 -3.78
N GLY A 282 13.43 8.28 -2.60
CA GLY A 282 13.94 7.71 -1.35
C GLY A 282 13.28 6.39 -0.96
N LYS A 283 11.94 6.29 -1.09
CA LYS A 283 11.22 5.04 -0.82
C LYS A 283 11.56 3.92 -1.79
N LYS A 284 11.96 4.25 -3.02
CA LYS A 284 12.43 3.28 -4.02
C LYS A 284 13.90 2.89 -3.86
N GLY A 285 14.66 3.61 -3.02
CA GLY A 285 16.10 3.46 -2.95
C GLY A 285 16.83 3.94 -4.21
N ASP A 286 16.21 4.81 -5.02
CA ASP A 286 16.80 5.32 -6.26
C ASP A 286 17.77 6.47 -5.97
N VAL A 287 19.02 6.09 -5.70
CA VAL A 287 20.12 7.03 -5.39
C VAL A 287 20.38 7.98 -6.54
N SER A 288 20.42 7.48 -7.78
CA SER A 288 20.68 8.29 -8.97
C SER A 288 19.64 9.39 -9.15
N LEU A 289 18.36 9.08 -8.91
CA LEU A 289 17.29 10.06 -8.95
C LEU A 289 17.40 11.09 -7.82
N LEU A 290 17.74 10.67 -6.59
CA LEU A 290 17.99 11.61 -5.48
C LEU A 290 19.13 12.58 -5.81
N GLU A 291 20.19 12.09 -6.45
CA GLU A 291 21.32 12.93 -6.88
C GLU A 291 20.93 13.93 -7.96
N ARG A 292 20.11 13.50 -8.93
CA ARG A 292 19.56 14.39 -9.96
C ARG A 292 18.67 15.47 -9.34
N ILE A 293 17.80 15.11 -8.40
CA ILE A 293 16.96 16.08 -7.67
C ILE A 293 17.84 17.08 -6.91
N TRP A 294 18.88 16.61 -6.24
CA TRP A 294 19.83 17.48 -5.54
C TRP A 294 20.53 18.48 -6.47
N ALA A 295 21.04 18.01 -7.62
CA ALA A 295 21.69 18.86 -8.60
C ALA A 295 20.75 19.98 -9.07
N ILE A 296 19.50 19.62 -9.39
CA ILE A 296 18.47 20.56 -9.82
C ILE A 296 18.16 21.59 -8.74
N ILE A 297 17.96 21.17 -7.48
CA ILE A 297 17.68 22.09 -6.37
C ILE A 297 18.86 23.06 -6.18
N ARG A 298 20.10 22.56 -6.19
CA ARG A 298 21.31 23.38 -5.99
C ARG A 298 21.50 24.42 -7.08
N GLU A 299 21.20 24.09 -8.33
CA GLU A 299 21.32 25.00 -9.46
C GLU A 299 20.25 26.09 -9.49
N ARG A 300 19.05 25.79 -8.97
CA ARG A 300 17.87 26.66 -9.15
C ARG A 300 17.54 27.49 -7.92
N GLU A 301 17.72 26.92 -6.74
CA GLU A 301 17.32 27.57 -5.51
C GLU A 301 18.44 28.48 -5.00
N LYS A 302 18.27 29.79 -5.21
CA LYS A 302 19.20 30.81 -4.71
C LYS A 302 19.34 30.79 -3.18
N LYS A 303 18.27 30.38 -2.47
CA LYS A 303 18.23 30.27 -1.01
C LYS A 303 17.82 28.86 -0.61
N LEU A 304 18.80 28.01 -0.31
CA LEU A 304 18.56 26.64 0.15
C LEU A 304 17.75 26.55 1.46
N VAL A 305 17.67 27.66 2.21
CA VAL A 305 16.82 27.79 3.40
C VAL A 305 15.34 27.57 3.08
N ASP A 306 14.87 28.03 1.91
CA ASP A 306 13.46 27.96 1.50
C ASP A 306 13.04 26.50 1.18
N VAL A 307 14.00 25.63 0.86
CA VAL A 307 13.79 24.21 0.53
C VAL A 307 14.31 23.24 1.60
N ARG A 308 14.65 23.77 2.77
CA ARG A 308 15.21 23.00 3.90
C ARG A 308 14.42 21.73 4.25
N PRO A 309 13.07 21.70 4.29
CA PRO A 309 12.32 20.47 4.58
C PRO A 309 12.63 19.33 3.59
N ALA A 310 12.70 19.64 2.29
CA ALA A 310 13.04 18.67 1.25
C ALA A 310 14.49 18.16 1.40
N LEU A 311 15.42 19.05 1.74
CA LEU A 311 16.83 18.69 1.95
C LEU A 311 17.02 17.77 3.17
N PHE A 312 16.32 18.02 4.29
CA PHE A 312 16.37 17.13 5.44
C PHE A 312 15.86 15.74 5.14
N ARG A 313 14.76 15.65 4.38
CA ARG A 313 14.20 14.36 3.95
C ARG A 313 15.16 13.63 3.02
N MET A 314 15.76 14.35 2.07
CA MET A 314 16.73 13.78 1.13
C MET A 314 17.97 13.23 1.86
N LYS A 315 18.48 13.98 2.83
CA LYS A 315 19.57 13.52 3.69
C LYS A 315 19.21 12.26 4.48
N HIS A 316 18.00 12.18 5.05
CA HIS A 316 17.54 10.99 5.74
C HIS A 316 17.62 9.76 4.82
N PHE A 317 17.14 9.87 3.58
CA PHE A 317 17.24 8.79 2.60
C PHE A 317 18.69 8.44 2.23
N PHE A 318 19.57 9.42 1.98
CA PHE A 318 20.99 9.12 1.73
C PHE A 318 21.65 8.40 2.90
N LYS A 319 21.31 8.75 4.15
CA LYS A 319 21.79 8.05 5.34
C LYS A 319 21.27 6.61 5.41
N CYS A 320 19.97 6.40 5.16
CA CYS A 320 19.38 5.06 5.13
C CYS A 320 19.97 4.17 4.02
N LEU A 321 20.44 4.78 2.93
CA LEU A 321 21.04 4.08 1.78
C LEU A 321 22.58 3.97 1.88
N ASN A 322 23.17 4.28 3.05
CA ASN A 322 24.63 4.26 3.29
C ASN A 322 25.45 5.05 2.25
N ASN A 323 24.92 6.17 1.76
CA ASN A 323 25.60 7.02 0.79
C ASN A 323 26.28 8.22 1.48
N ASN A 324 27.58 8.40 1.21
CA ASN A 324 28.43 9.46 1.78
C ASN A 324 27.97 10.90 1.46
N LYS A 325 27.05 11.11 0.50
CA LYS A 325 26.47 12.42 0.18
C LYS A 325 25.59 13.02 1.28
N ALA A 326 25.22 12.24 2.30
CA ALA A 326 24.55 12.78 3.49
C ALA A 326 25.36 13.90 4.17
N ASN A 327 26.70 13.83 4.10
CA ASN A 327 27.60 14.82 4.67
C ASN A 327 27.78 16.06 3.77
N GLN A 328 27.65 15.92 2.46
CA GLN A 328 27.74 17.06 1.53
C GLN A 328 26.55 18.01 1.65
N ILE A 329 25.34 17.47 1.88
CA ILE A 329 24.13 18.27 2.12
C ILE A 329 24.28 19.13 3.39
N TYR A 330 25.03 18.65 4.39
CA TYR A 330 25.38 19.42 5.60
C TYR A 330 26.28 20.63 5.29
N SER A 331 27.35 20.40 4.53
CA SER A 331 28.36 21.44 4.23
C SER A 331 27.80 22.56 3.35
N SER A 332 26.85 22.26 2.47
CA SER A 332 26.27 23.24 1.54
C SER A 332 25.15 24.12 2.13
N GLY A 333 24.61 23.77 3.31
CA GLY A 333 23.35 24.35 3.78
C GLY A 333 23.33 24.96 5.19
N PHE A 334 24.37 24.77 6.01
CA PHE A 334 24.20 24.99 7.46
C PHE A 334 25.25 25.78 8.23
N PHE A 335 26.44 26.09 7.69
CA PHE A 335 27.37 26.99 8.38
C PHE A 335 28.04 27.96 7.41
N GLY A 336 27.73 29.24 7.55
CA GLY A 336 28.68 30.27 7.12
C GLY A 336 29.97 30.06 7.91
N LYS A 337 31.09 29.88 7.19
CA LYS A 337 32.50 30.22 7.49
C LYS A 337 33.06 30.19 8.93
N GLY A 338 32.39 29.65 9.95
CA GLY A 338 32.75 29.85 11.35
C GLY A 338 32.94 28.58 12.20
N ILE A 339 32.71 27.38 11.66
CA ILE A 339 32.99 26.10 12.37
C ILE A 339 33.92 25.18 11.55
N SER A 340 34.55 25.68 10.48
CA SER A 340 35.76 25.03 9.94
C SER A 340 36.98 25.28 10.82
N ASP A 341 36.94 26.34 11.64
CA ASP A 341 38.11 26.81 12.39
C ASP A 341 38.13 26.32 13.84
N LEU A 342 37.04 25.69 14.31
CA LEU A 342 36.91 25.13 15.66
C LEU A 342 37.19 23.62 15.75
N VAL A 343 37.42 22.93 14.62
CA VAL A 343 37.84 21.52 14.60
C VAL A 343 39.36 21.38 14.41
N ASN A 344 40.06 22.46 14.07
CA ASN A 344 41.51 22.47 13.82
C ASN A 344 42.35 23.22 14.88
N ALA A 345 41.77 23.53 16.04
CA ALA A 345 42.49 24.23 17.12
C ALA A 345 42.26 23.59 18.50
N ALA A 346 42.95 22.49 18.77
CA ALA A 346 43.42 22.15 20.11
C ALA A 346 44.69 21.27 20.02
N PRO A 347 45.75 21.56 20.79
CA PRO A 347 47.12 21.13 20.48
C PRO A 347 47.52 19.80 21.14
N ALA A 348 48.63 19.28 20.63
CA ALA A 348 49.36 18.13 21.14
C ALA A 348 49.96 18.33 22.55
N SER A 349 50.17 17.19 23.21
CA SER A 349 51.15 16.85 24.25
C SER A 349 51.02 17.41 25.67
N THR A 350 50.77 16.50 26.61
CA THR A 350 51.62 16.03 27.73
C THR A 350 50.75 15.02 28.49
N GLY A 351 51.16 13.85 29.00
CA GLY A 351 52.43 13.16 29.19
C GLY A 351 52.12 11.97 30.13
N CYS A 352 52.98 10.95 30.07
CA CYS A 352 53.07 9.76 30.92
C CYS A 352 52.04 8.62 30.74
N GLU A 353 52.42 7.34 30.70
CA GLU A 353 53.70 6.64 30.50
C GLU A 353 53.40 5.12 30.55
N ILE A 354 54.34 4.33 30.03
CA ILE A 354 54.58 2.90 30.27
C ILE A 354 53.88 1.90 29.33
N ASP A 355 54.64 1.58 28.27
CA ASP A 355 55.16 0.26 27.87
C ASP A 355 54.20 -0.94 27.72
N LEU A 356 54.40 -1.90 26.80
CA LEU A 356 55.62 -2.51 26.28
C LEU A 356 55.26 -3.32 24.99
N HIS A 357 56.16 -3.25 24.00
CA HIS A 357 56.52 -4.21 22.93
C HIS A 357 55.49 -5.28 22.43
N GLN A 358 55.12 -5.27 21.14
CA GLN A 358 55.82 -5.87 19.97
C GLN A 358 55.97 -7.40 19.95
N GLY A 359 55.61 -8.01 18.80
CA GLY A 359 56.06 -9.34 18.37
C GLY A 359 54.90 -10.26 17.94
N ALA A 360 54.47 -10.24 16.69
CA ALA A 360 55.00 -11.06 15.58
C ALA A 360 54.45 -12.50 15.51
N ALA A 361 53.60 -12.71 14.50
CA ALA A 361 53.53 -13.84 13.56
C ALA A 361 53.65 -15.32 14.01
N THR A 362 52.69 -16.08 13.47
CA THR A 362 52.77 -17.46 12.90
C THR A 362 52.41 -18.70 13.74
N ARG A 363 51.73 -19.60 13.00
CA ARG A 363 51.61 -21.08 13.09
C ARG A 363 50.35 -21.73 13.69
N THR A 364 49.52 -22.23 12.78
CA THR A 364 49.34 -23.67 12.43
C THR A 364 48.85 -24.66 13.50
N THR A 365 47.78 -25.37 13.09
CA THR A 365 47.27 -26.71 13.46
C THR A 365 46.73 -26.97 14.87
N MET A 366 45.48 -27.41 14.94
CA MET A 366 45.19 -28.75 15.48
C MET A 366 43.83 -29.30 15.01
N SER A 367 43.80 -30.62 14.95
CA SER A 367 42.91 -31.52 14.23
C SER A 367 41.74 -32.03 15.07
N GLN A 368 40.82 -32.73 14.37
CA GLN A 368 39.91 -33.83 14.78
C GLN A 368 38.40 -33.52 14.80
N PRO A 369 37.52 -34.54 14.60
CA PRO A 369 37.63 -35.70 13.71
C PRO A 369 36.39 -35.91 12.81
N LEU A 370 36.55 -36.78 11.81
CA LEU A 370 35.49 -37.30 10.95
C LEU A 370 34.56 -38.23 11.73
N GLU A 371 33.25 -38.02 11.59
CA GLU A 371 32.22 -39.05 11.79
C GLU A 371 31.49 -39.34 10.47
N GLU A 372 31.21 -40.64 10.30
CA GLU A 372 30.73 -41.33 9.10
C GLU A 372 29.49 -40.70 8.45
N GLN A 373 29.63 -40.35 7.17
CA GLN A 373 28.50 -40.09 6.29
C GLN A 373 27.90 -41.41 5.81
N THR A 374 26.65 -41.64 6.18
CA THR A 374 25.78 -42.55 5.44
C THR A 374 25.44 -41.93 4.07
N ASP A 375 25.64 -42.74 3.05
CA ASP A 375 25.47 -42.42 1.64
C ASP A 375 24.00 -42.13 1.36
N GLY A 376 23.69 -40.87 1.09
CA GLY A 376 22.36 -40.38 0.80
C GLY A 376 22.42 -39.52 -0.45
N ASP A 377 21.64 -39.90 -1.46
CA ASP A 377 21.56 -39.28 -2.79
C ASP A 377 21.69 -37.74 -2.71
N PRO A 378 22.63 -37.10 -3.44
CA PRO A 378 22.86 -35.66 -3.39
C PRO A 378 21.59 -34.81 -3.62
N ILE A 379 20.61 -35.36 -4.35
CA ILE A 379 19.30 -34.71 -4.53
C ILE A 379 18.51 -34.66 -3.23
N SER A 380 18.54 -35.73 -2.43
CA SER A 380 17.87 -35.80 -1.13
C SER A 380 18.48 -34.84 -0.11
N ARG A 381 19.82 -34.66 -0.13
CA ARG A 381 20.50 -33.65 0.70
C ARG A 381 20.12 -32.22 0.31
N LEU A 382 19.97 -31.95 -1.00
CA LEU A 382 19.53 -30.65 -1.49
C LEU A 382 18.07 -30.35 -1.09
N ILE A 383 17.18 -31.35 -1.19
CA ILE A 383 15.77 -31.21 -0.78
C ILE A 383 15.65 -30.93 0.73
N LEU A 384 16.42 -31.65 1.55
CA LEU A 384 16.46 -31.42 3.01
C LEU A 384 17.01 -30.04 3.35
N ALA A 385 18.09 -29.60 2.70
CA ALA A 385 18.66 -28.27 2.90
C ALA A 385 17.67 -27.16 2.51
N VAL A 386 16.95 -27.33 1.39
CA VAL A 386 15.91 -26.37 0.95
C VAL A 386 14.72 -26.36 1.92
N GLN A 387 14.25 -27.52 2.39
CA GLN A 387 13.19 -27.59 3.40
C GLN A 387 13.60 -26.93 4.72
N GLN A 388 14.86 -27.10 5.14
CA GLN A 388 15.38 -26.50 6.36
C GLN A 388 15.51 -24.97 6.23
N CYS A 389 16.01 -24.47 5.10
CA CYS A 389 16.03 -23.03 4.81
C CYS A 389 14.62 -22.41 4.72
N VAL A 390 13.65 -23.10 4.12
CA VAL A 390 12.26 -22.64 4.04
C VAL A 390 11.62 -22.60 5.44
N THR A 391 11.91 -23.59 6.28
CA THR A 391 11.40 -23.64 7.65
C THR A 391 12.00 -22.53 8.52
N GLU A 392 13.31 -22.30 8.45
CA GLU A 392 13.98 -21.20 9.14
C GLU A 392 13.52 -19.81 8.67
N ALA A 393 13.23 -19.67 7.37
CA ALA A 393 12.68 -18.43 6.81
C ALA A 393 11.25 -18.18 7.30
N LEU A 394 10.42 -19.22 7.42
CA LEU A 394 9.07 -19.12 7.95
C LEU A 394 9.07 -18.82 9.45
N ASP A 395 9.98 -19.40 10.23
CA ASP A 395 10.11 -19.11 11.66
C ASP A 395 10.59 -17.67 11.89
N LYS A 396 11.57 -17.18 11.12
CA LYS A 396 11.99 -15.76 11.17
C LYS A 396 10.89 -14.80 10.72
N PHE A 397 10.05 -15.19 9.76
CA PHE A 397 8.91 -14.38 9.33
C PHE A 397 7.85 -14.28 10.46
N ASN A 398 7.64 -15.35 11.22
CA ASN A 398 6.73 -15.37 12.36
C ASN A 398 7.25 -14.56 13.56
N GLU A 399 8.58 -14.48 13.75
CA GLU A 399 9.17 -13.62 14.80
C GLU A 399 9.01 -12.12 14.52
N ILE A 400 8.96 -11.72 13.25
CA ILE A 400 8.76 -10.31 12.85
C ILE A 400 7.33 -9.83 13.15
N GLU A 401 6.33 -10.72 13.19
CA GLU A 401 4.94 -10.37 13.56
C GLU A 401 4.72 -10.18 15.07
N VAL A 402 5.72 -10.46 15.93
CA VAL A 402 5.59 -10.39 17.41
C VAL A 402 6.09 -9.05 18.00
N ILE A 403 6.58 -8.12 17.19
CA ILE A 403 6.99 -6.79 17.68
C ILE A 403 5.75 -5.97 18.08
N LYS A 404 5.43 -6.00 19.38
CA LYS A 404 4.46 -5.09 20.01
C LYS A 404 4.83 -3.63 19.71
N PRO A 405 3.87 -2.74 19.41
CA PRO A 405 4.16 -1.31 19.33
C PRO A 405 4.65 -0.82 20.69
N ALA A 406 5.77 -0.10 20.69
CA ALA A 406 6.35 0.49 21.88
C ALA A 406 5.32 1.37 22.61
N THR A 407 4.99 0.99 23.84
CA THR A 407 4.22 1.82 24.77
C THR A 407 5.08 3.00 25.21
N LEU A 408 4.76 4.20 24.72
CA LEU A 408 5.25 5.45 25.28
C LEU A 408 4.51 5.72 26.59
N ASN A 409 5.15 5.38 27.71
CA ASN A 409 4.79 5.93 29.02
C ASN A 409 5.32 7.37 29.10
N GLY A 410 4.40 8.33 29.21
CA GLY A 410 4.69 9.74 29.46
C GLY A 410 3.55 10.36 30.28
N ALA A 411 3.90 10.83 31.48
CA ALA A 411 3.03 11.09 32.61
C ALA A 411 2.23 12.42 32.54
N THR A 412 1.28 12.50 33.48
CA THR A 412 0.74 13.69 34.16
C THR A 412 -0.09 14.72 33.37
N GLY A 413 -1.40 14.49 33.43
CA GLY A 413 -2.33 15.38 34.13
C GLY A 413 -2.28 16.88 33.84
N ARG A 414 -3.27 17.36 33.08
CA ARG A 414 -3.99 18.61 33.37
C ARG A 414 -5.35 18.58 32.68
N LYS A 415 -6.40 18.32 33.49
CA LYS A 415 -7.79 18.60 33.13
C LYS A 415 -7.89 20.08 32.73
N ARG A 416 -8.38 20.37 31.53
CA ARG A 416 -8.98 21.67 31.25
C ARG A 416 -10.49 21.49 31.02
N PRO A 417 -11.32 22.42 31.51
CA PRO A 417 -12.77 22.25 31.54
C PRO A 417 -13.36 22.53 30.16
N PHE A 418 -14.34 21.74 29.77
CA PHE A 418 -15.24 22.07 28.66
C PHE A 418 -16.14 23.25 29.08
N PRO A 419 -16.21 24.34 28.30
CA PRO A 419 -17.29 25.30 28.46
C PRO A 419 -18.57 24.71 27.86
N ARG A 420 -19.59 24.57 28.71
CA ARG A 420 -20.99 24.37 28.31
C ARG A 420 -21.47 25.62 27.55
N GLY A 421 -21.67 25.51 26.24
CA GLY A 421 -22.74 26.24 25.55
C GLY A 421 -23.85 25.23 25.27
N GLY A 422 -25.10 25.40 25.69
CA GLY A 422 -25.88 26.64 25.69
C GLY A 422 -26.56 26.77 24.33
N GLY A 423 -27.55 25.92 24.06
CA GLY A 423 -28.26 25.86 22.78
C GLY A 423 -29.66 25.31 22.96
N ASN A 424 -30.58 26.22 23.30
CA ASN A 424 -32.03 26.04 23.19
C ASN A 424 -32.41 25.66 21.75
N GLY A 425 -33.29 24.68 21.60
CA GLY A 425 -33.89 24.32 20.33
C GLY A 425 -35.18 23.54 20.57
N SER A 426 -36.28 24.28 20.65
CA SER A 426 -37.64 23.79 20.85
C SER A 426 -38.10 22.81 19.76
N ARG A 427 -38.89 21.81 20.17
CA ARG A 427 -39.90 21.11 19.35
C ARG A 427 -40.90 22.16 18.83
N VAL A 428 -41.61 22.08 17.70
CA VAL A 428 -42.50 21.04 17.10
C VAL A 428 -42.86 21.54 15.64
N PRO A 429 -43.88 21.01 14.91
CA PRO A 429 -43.93 19.83 14.03
C PRO A 429 -43.97 20.16 12.52
N ALA A 430 -43.65 19.16 11.69
CA ALA A 430 -44.04 19.14 10.27
C ALA A 430 -45.52 18.72 10.13
N ALA A 431 -46.33 19.56 9.49
CA ALA A 431 -47.71 19.26 9.10
C ALA A 431 -47.78 18.91 7.60
N PHE A 432 -48.54 17.87 7.31
CA PHE A 432 -49.39 17.60 6.14
C PHE A 432 -49.07 18.24 4.78
N GLY A 433 -48.77 17.37 3.81
CA GLY A 433 -49.69 17.00 2.74
C GLY A 433 -49.90 17.97 1.57
N TYR A 434 -49.40 17.59 0.40
CA TYR A 434 -50.10 17.84 -0.87
C TYR A 434 -50.01 16.60 -1.76
N ARG A 435 -51.20 16.07 -2.11
CA ARG A 435 -51.44 15.10 -3.16
C ARG A 435 -51.27 15.77 -4.51
N ASP A 436 -50.71 15.05 -5.47
CA ASP A 436 -50.85 15.36 -6.89
C ASP A 436 -51.70 14.25 -7.55
N PRO A 437 -52.87 14.57 -8.14
CA PRO A 437 -53.71 13.63 -8.86
C PRO A 437 -53.62 13.86 -10.38
N SER A 438 -53.02 12.91 -11.10
CA SER A 438 -53.26 12.58 -12.53
C SER A 438 -52.14 11.61 -12.91
N VAL A 439 -52.38 10.41 -13.44
CA VAL A 439 -52.96 10.14 -14.75
C VAL A 439 -53.60 8.75 -14.71
N ALA A 440 -54.84 8.69 -15.19
CA ALA A 440 -55.57 7.47 -15.50
C ALA A 440 -55.07 6.85 -16.81
N TYR A 441 -54.87 5.53 -16.83
CA TYR A 441 -55.50 4.57 -17.76
C TYR A 441 -55.28 3.15 -17.23
#